data_AF-A0A9E4U903-F1
#
_entry.id   AF-A0A9E4U903-F1
#
_cell.length_a   1.000
_cell.length_b   1.000
_cell.length_c   1.000
_cell.angle_alpha   90.00
_cell.angle_beta   90.00
_cell.angle_gamma   90.00
#
_symmetry.space_group_name_H-M   'P 1'
#
loop_
_entity.id
_entity.type
_entity.pdbx_description
1 polymer ?
#
loop_
_entity_poly.entity_id
_entity_poly.type
_entity_poly.pdbx_seq_one_letter_code
_entity_poly.pdbx_strand_id
1 'polypeptide(L)'
;PGVASKETVVWAAGHRYPYVGLGTNFDLSQKIKDIYREAARRVGYEAGPEQFGQLLQCHVAETEERAERNAQEFMWMAGEFTGLNHPIWGTPTGYGSPSNRKSYIEIAAGRRPMNRPPSMNQRRLERTFIWGTPDRVVEQLKVVLDNNRVGILCLWANDGRIDHENSKTCIRLMGQEVLPAIREYAKELGLVGPFEANTPVSLAETPKEELQPVG
;
A
#
# COMPACT_ATOMS: atom_id res chain seq x y z
N PRO A 1 3.35 4.89 6.45
CA PRO A 1 3.45 3.89 5.36
C PRO A 1 4.52 2.84 5.72
N GLY A 2 4.35 1.58 5.33
CA GLY A 2 5.34 0.54 5.65
C GLY A 2 5.23 -0.73 4.81
N VAL A 3 6.27 -1.57 4.92
CA VAL A 3 6.44 -2.85 4.19
C VAL A 3 6.03 -4.07 5.03
N ALA A 4 4.93 -3.95 5.79
CA ALA A 4 4.30 -5.04 6.54
C ALA A 4 5.07 -5.62 7.76
N SER A 5 5.98 -4.86 8.39
CA SER A 5 6.54 -5.26 9.69
C SER A 5 5.43 -5.33 10.74
N LYS A 6 5.31 -6.48 11.41
CA LYS A 6 4.34 -6.70 12.49
C LYS A 6 4.52 -5.68 13.61
N GLU A 7 5.76 -5.42 14.01
CA GLU A 7 6.09 -4.47 15.08
C GLU A 7 5.59 -3.06 14.74
N THR A 8 5.79 -2.59 13.50
CA THR A 8 5.29 -1.28 13.05
C THR A 8 3.76 -1.24 12.99
N VAL A 9 3.11 -2.30 12.52
CA VAL A 9 1.64 -2.37 12.45
C VAL A 9 1.04 -2.31 13.86
N VAL A 10 1.57 -3.09 14.81
CA VAL A 10 1.13 -3.08 16.21
C VAL A 10 1.38 -1.71 16.85
N TRP A 11 2.54 -1.10 16.61
CA TRP A 11 2.85 0.22 17.14
C TRP A 11 1.91 1.30 16.59
N ALA A 12 1.63 1.28 15.28
CA ALA A 12 0.70 2.21 14.65
C ALA A 12 -0.73 2.07 15.21
N ALA A 13 -1.22 0.83 15.34
CA ALA A 13 -2.50 0.54 15.95
C ALA A 13 -2.57 1.00 17.42
N GLY A 14 -1.49 0.77 18.17
CA GLY A 14 -1.34 1.23 19.57
C GLY A 14 -1.28 2.74 19.74
N HIS A 15 -1.27 3.52 18.66
CA HIS A 15 -1.38 4.98 18.67
C HIS A 15 -2.58 5.49 17.85
N ARG A 16 -3.39 4.59 17.26
CA ARG A 16 -4.47 4.90 16.30
C ARG A 16 -4.00 5.73 15.10
N TYR A 17 -2.78 5.44 14.62
CA TYR A 17 -2.27 6.00 13.38
C TYR A 17 -2.72 5.15 12.18
N PRO A 18 -3.22 5.77 11.10
CA PRO A 18 -3.53 5.02 9.89
C PRO A 18 -2.29 4.32 9.33
N TYR A 19 -2.46 3.06 8.94
CA TYR A 19 -1.39 2.28 8.35
C TYR A 19 -1.57 2.14 6.84
N VAL A 20 -0.61 2.66 6.08
CA VAL A 20 -0.57 2.55 4.62
C VAL A 20 0.39 1.43 4.21
N GLY A 21 -0.15 0.33 3.68
CA GLY A 21 0.63 -0.78 3.13
C GLY A 21 1.23 -0.42 1.77
N LEU A 22 2.55 -0.56 1.62
CA LEU A 22 3.25 -0.27 0.37
C LEU A 22 3.26 -1.49 -0.55
N GLY A 23 2.54 -1.42 -1.68
CA GLY A 23 2.56 -2.47 -2.70
C GLY A 23 2.13 -3.85 -2.20
N THR A 24 1.26 -3.91 -1.20
CA THR A 24 0.79 -5.15 -0.59
C THR A 24 -0.24 -5.84 -1.48
N ASN A 25 -0.05 -7.13 -1.76
CA ASN A 25 -1.09 -7.95 -2.40
C ASN A 25 -2.27 -8.20 -1.44
N PHE A 26 -3.34 -8.81 -1.93
CA PHE A 26 -4.57 -9.00 -1.13
C PHE A 26 -4.33 -9.81 0.14
N ASP A 27 -3.64 -10.96 0.06
CA ASP A 27 -3.36 -11.80 1.22
C ASP A 27 -2.57 -11.07 2.30
N LEU A 28 -1.54 -10.32 1.89
CA LEU A 28 -0.72 -9.54 2.81
C LEU A 28 -1.53 -8.38 3.42
N SER A 29 -2.38 -7.74 2.63
CA SER A 29 -3.25 -6.66 3.08
C SER A 29 -4.25 -7.14 4.15
N GLN A 30 -4.85 -8.32 3.98
CA GLN A 30 -5.73 -8.91 5.01
C GLN A 30 -4.96 -9.22 6.30
N LYS A 31 -3.79 -9.85 6.21
CA LYS A 31 -2.95 -10.14 7.38
C LYS A 31 -2.56 -8.89 8.17
N ILE A 32 -2.20 -7.80 7.47
CA ILE A 32 -1.89 -6.52 8.12
C ILE A 32 -3.11 -5.98 8.86
N LYS A 33 -4.28 -6.00 8.22
CA LYS A 33 -5.53 -5.54 8.83
C LYS A 33 -5.89 -6.34 10.06
N ASP A 34 -5.73 -7.66 10.04
CA ASP A 34 -6.03 -8.52 11.18
C ASP A 34 -5.11 -8.22 12.37
N ILE A 35 -3.81 -8.06 12.13
CA ILE A 35 -2.83 -7.67 13.16
C ILE A 35 -3.18 -6.29 13.74
N TYR A 36 -3.52 -5.34 12.88
CA TYR A 36 -3.87 -3.98 13.30
C TYR A 36 -5.14 -3.99 14.16
N ARG A 37 -6.21 -4.66 13.72
CA ARG A 37 -7.48 -4.76 14.46
C ARG A 37 -7.30 -5.40 15.83
N GLU A 38 -6.53 -6.47 15.89
CA GLU A 38 -6.21 -7.13 17.15
C GLU A 38 -5.45 -6.19 18.10
N ALA A 39 -4.48 -5.43 17.58
CA ALA A 39 -3.75 -4.45 18.37
C ALA A 39 -4.62 -3.25 18.80
N ALA A 40 -5.52 -2.78 17.93
CA ALA A 40 -6.47 -1.70 18.19
C ALA A 40 -7.43 -2.06 19.34
N ARG A 41 -7.97 -3.29 19.33
CA ARG A 41 -8.85 -3.80 20.39
C ARG A 41 -8.18 -3.79 21.76
N ARG A 42 -6.90 -4.12 21.82
CA ARG A 42 -6.12 -4.14 23.08
C ARG A 42 -5.93 -2.76 23.69
N VAL A 43 -6.06 -1.70 22.89
CA VAL A 43 -5.96 -0.31 23.34
C VAL A 43 -7.31 0.41 23.32
N GLY A 44 -8.40 -0.36 23.15
CA GLY A 44 -9.76 0.08 23.40
C GLY A 44 -10.48 0.73 22.23
N TYR A 45 -10.14 0.44 20.97
CA TYR A 45 -10.96 0.90 19.83
C TYR A 45 -11.10 -0.16 18.72
N GLU A 46 -12.18 -0.04 17.95
CA GLU A 46 -12.38 -0.81 16.72
C GLU A 46 -11.88 -0.01 15.52
N ALA A 47 -11.02 -0.63 14.70
CA ALA A 47 -10.44 0.02 13.53
C ALA A 47 -11.34 -0.12 12.30
N GLY A 48 -11.79 1.02 11.74
CA GLY A 48 -12.56 1.08 10.50
C GLY A 48 -11.68 1.31 9.25
N PRO A 49 -12.31 1.47 8.06
CA PRO A 49 -11.62 1.72 6.79
C PRO A 49 -10.66 2.91 6.83
N GLU A 50 -10.97 3.93 7.62
CA GLU A 50 -10.19 5.16 7.77
C GLU A 50 -8.79 4.94 8.34
N GLN A 51 -8.55 3.83 9.04
CA GLN A 51 -7.25 3.45 9.58
C GLN A 51 -6.40 2.64 8.59
N PHE A 52 -6.97 2.25 7.45
CA PHE A 52 -6.30 1.39 6.48
C PHE A 52 -6.05 2.13 5.17
N GLY A 53 -4.79 2.11 4.75
CA GLY A 53 -4.40 2.61 3.45
C GLY A 53 -3.59 1.63 2.64
N GLN A 54 -3.58 1.89 1.34
CA GLN A 54 -2.77 1.15 0.38
C GLN A 54 -2.10 2.12 -0.59
N LEU A 55 -0.80 1.92 -0.79
CA LEU A 55 -0.06 2.58 -1.83
C LEU A 55 0.17 1.62 -2.99
N LEU A 56 -0.29 2.00 -4.17
CA LEU A 56 -0.15 1.24 -5.40
C LEU A 56 0.63 2.03 -6.44
N GLN A 57 1.48 1.33 -7.19
CA GLN A 57 1.97 1.89 -8.45
C GLN A 57 0.82 1.88 -9.46
N CYS A 58 0.57 3.01 -10.10
CA CYS A 58 -0.61 3.20 -10.93
C CYS A 58 -0.34 4.20 -12.06
N HIS A 59 -0.17 3.76 -13.30
CA HIS A 59 0.08 4.65 -14.43
C HIS A 59 -1.08 4.71 -15.43
N VAL A 60 -1.48 5.91 -15.84
CA VAL A 60 -2.61 6.12 -16.76
C VAL A 60 -2.10 6.81 -18.02
N ALA A 61 -2.47 6.28 -19.19
CA ALA A 61 -2.18 6.92 -20.46
C ALA A 61 -3.40 6.83 -21.41
N GLU A 62 -3.31 7.52 -22.54
CA GLU A 62 -4.40 7.59 -23.53
C GLU A 62 -4.62 6.26 -24.27
N THR A 63 -3.58 5.40 -24.35
CA THR A 63 -3.67 4.07 -24.95
C THR A 63 -3.00 3.03 -24.06
N GLU A 64 -3.42 1.77 -24.19
CA GLU A 64 -2.83 0.63 -23.45
C GLU A 64 -1.34 0.49 -23.75
N GLU A 65 -0.94 0.59 -25.02
CA GLU A 65 0.48 0.42 -25.41
C GLU A 65 1.35 1.52 -24.80
N ARG A 66 0.83 2.74 -24.69
CA ARG A 66 1.56 3.85 -24.06
C ARG A 66 1.63 3.68 -22.55
N ALA A 67 0.53 3.25 -21.93
CA ALA A 67 0.50 2.96 -20.50
C ALA A 67 1.48 1.83 -20.14
N GLU A 68 1.54 0.76 -20.94
CA GLU A 68 2.45 -0.36 -20.74
C GLU A 68 3.91 0.08 -20.86
N ARG A 69 4.27 0.81 -21.94
CA ARG A 69 5.64 1.33 -22.13
C ARG A 69 6.08 2.19 -20.96
N ASN A 70 5.24 3.13 -20.52
CA ASN A 70 5.57 3.98 -19.38
C ASN A 70 5.63 3.17 -18.07
N ALA A 71 4.75 2.18 -17.90
CA ALA A 71 4.74 1.33 -16.72
C ALA A 71 6.01 0.45 -16.62
N GLN A 72 6.68 0.12 -17.74
CA GLN A 72 7.96 -0.60 -17.70
C GLN A 72 9.05 0.17 -16.94
N GLU A 73 9.02 1.51 -16.97
CA GLU A 73 9.98 2.37 -16.25
C GLU A 73 9.94 2.17 -14.73
N PHE A 74 8.80 1.74 -14.16
CA PHE A 74 8.72 1.41 -12.73
C PHE A 74 9.57 0.19 -12.36
N MET A 75 9.96 -0.66 -13.31
CA MET A 75 10.83 -1.80 -13.05
C MET A 75 12.27 -1.36 -12.74
N TRP A 76 12.69 -0.19 -13.22
CA TRP A 76 13.99 0.39 -12.92
C TRP A 76 14.23 0.49 -11.41
N MET A 77 13.27 1.03 -10.66
CA MET A 77 13.33 1.12 -9.19
C MET A 77 13.20 -0.24 -8.51
N ALA A 78 12.46 -1.18 -9.11
CA ALA A 78 12.16 -2.47 -8.50
C ALA A 78 13.34 -3.45 -8.49
N GLY A 79 14.42 -3.22 -9.25
CA GLY A 79 15.55 -4.14 -9.26
C GLY A 79 16.88 -3.59 -9.77
N GLU A 80 16.89 -2.58 -10.64
CA GLU A 80 18.13 -2.10 -11.26
C GLU A 80 18.82 -1.02 -10.43
N PHE A 81 18.06 -0.09 -9.86
CA PHE A 81 18.61 1.04 -9.12
C PHE A 81 18.79 0.79 -7.62
N THR A 82 17.75 0.29 -6.94
CA THR A 82 17.70 0.32 -5.47
C THR A 82 18.61 -0.71 -4.80
N GLY A 83 19.05 -1.75 -5.53
CA GLY A 83 19.92 -2.80 -4.98
C GLY A 83 19.35 -3.44 -3.72
N LEU A 84 18.01 -3.49 -3.59
CA LEU A 84 17.32 -4.02 -2.42
C LEU A 84 17.82 -5.44 -2.15
N ASN A 85 18.17 -5.71 -0.89
CA ASN A 85 18.78 -6.95 -0.41
C ASN A 85 20.25 -7.20 -0.81
N HIS A 86 21.01 -6.16 -1.18
CA HIS A 86 22.46 -6.33 -1.26
C HIS A 86 23.03 -6.79 0.09
N PRO A 87 23.89 -7.83 0.14
CA PRO A 87 24.33 -8.43 1.40
C PRO A 87 24.98 -7.48 2.39
N ILE A 88 25.60 -6.40 1.92
CA ILE A 88 26.35 -5.45 2.74
C ILE A 88 25.45 -4.39 3.39
N TRP A 89 24.42 -3.90 2.69
CA TRP A 89 23.60 -2.75 3.15
C TRP A 89 22.11 -3.05 3.27
N GLY A 90 21.65 -4.23 2.89
CA GLY A 90 20.24 -4.62 3.00
C GLY A 90 19.74 -4.78 4.43
N THR A 91 20.62 -5.12 5.37
CA THR A 91 20.29 -5.23 6.82
C THR A 91 21.49 -4.87 7.70
N PRO A 92 21.85 -3.57 7.83
CA PRO A 92 22.92 -3.16 8.74
C PRO A 92 22.67 -3.62 10.18
N THR A 93 23.74 -3.80 10.96
CA THR A 93 23.63 -4.17 12.37
C THR A 93 22.75 -3.15 13.11
N GLY A 94 21.73 -3.64 13.82
CA GLY A 94 20.80 -2.81 14.60
C GLY A 94 19.58 -2.29 13.83
N TYR A 95 19.52 -2.45 12.51
CA TYR A 95 18.38 -1.96 11.69
C TYR A 95 17.09 -2.77 11.88
N GLY A 96 17.20 -4.06 12.23
CA GLY A 96 16.08 -4.98 12.39
C GLY A 96 16.02 -5.65 13.77
N SER A 97 14.79 -5.91 14.23
CA SER A 97 14.55 -6.74 15.43
C SER A 97 15.15 -8.15 15.26
N PRO A 98 15.44 -8.88 16.36
CA PRO A 98 15.90 -10.27 16.27
C PRO A 98 14.94 -11.17 15.47
N SER A 99 13.62 -10.95 15.59
CA SER A 99 12.59 -11.63 14.80
C SER A 99 12.66 -11.32 13.31
N ASN A 100 12.82 -10.04 12.95
CA ASN A 100 12.96 -9.61 11.56
C ASN A 100 14.18 -10.24 10.87
N ARG A 101 15.30 -10.39 11.60
CA ARG A 101 16.53 -10.96 11.06
C ARG A 101 16.50 -12.46 10.77
N LYS A 102 15.53 -13.21 11.32
CA LYS A 102 15.44 -14.66 11.10
C LYS A 102 15.36 -15.03 9.62
N SER A 103 14.56 -14.31 8.83
CA SER A 103 14.43 -14.60 7.40
C SER A 103 15.73 -14.35 6.64
N TYR A 104 16.50 -13.32 7.02
CA TYR A 104 17.80 -13.06 6.41
C TYR A 104 18.83 -14.14 6.76
N ILE A 105 18.82 -14.64 8.01
CA ILE A 105 19.67 -15.75 8.43
C ILE A 105 19.32 -17.03 7.65
N GLU A 106 18.03 -17.33 7.47
CA GLU A 106 17.58 -18.48 6.69
C GLU A 106 18.02 -18.39 5.22
N ILE A 107 17.96 -17.19 4.62
CA ILE A 107 18.44 -16.94 3.26
C ILE A 107 19.96 -17.11 3.17
N ALA A 108 20.71 -16.52 4.09
CA ALA A 108 22.17 -16.64 4.15
C ALA A 108 22.62 -18.10 4.38
N ALA A 109 21.85 -18.87 5.16
CA ALA A 109 22.07 -20.28 5.40
C ALA A 109 21.55 -21.20 4.27
N GLY A 110 21.01 -20.64 3.18
CA GLY A 110 20.47 -21.41 2.05
C GLY A 110 19.17 -22.18 2.35
N ARG A 111 18.55 -21.94 3.51
CA ARG A 111 17.29 -22.60 3.94
C ARG A 111 16.05 -21.95 3.33
N ARG A 112 16.20 -20.76 2.75
CA ARG A 112 15.14 -20.00 2.09
C ARG A 112 15.69 -19.31 0.83
N PRO A 113 14.98 -19.35 -0.31
CA PRO A 113 15.43 -18.62 -1.49
C PRO A 113 15.37 -17.10 -1.25
N MET A 114 16.32 -16.37 -1.84
CA MET A 114 16.26 -14.91 -1.90
C MET A 114 15.06 -14.49 -2.74
N ASN A 115 14.20 -13.63 -2.18
CA ASN A 115 13.09 -13.06 -2.93
C ASN A 115 13.65 -12.15 -4.03
N ARG A 116 13.37 -12.51 -5.28
CA ARG A 116 13.57 -11.59 -6.41
C ARG A 116 12.37 -10.65 -6.49
N PRO A 117 12.56 -9.41 -6.97
CA PRO A 117 11.46 -8.54 -7.32
C PRO A 117 10.51 -9.27 -8.29
N PRO A 118 9.19 -9.28 -8.03
CA PRO A 118 8.23 -9.93 -8.92
C PRO A 118 8.21 -9.25 -10.28
N SER A 119 7.95 -10.03 -11.33
CA SER A 119 7.84 -9.49 -12.69
C SER A 119 6.65 -8.53 -12.80
N MET A 120 6.70 -7.61 -13.78
CA MET A 120 5.61 -6.68 -14.06
C MET A 120 4.25 -7.38 -14.20
N ASN A 121 4.22 -8.51 -14.93
CA ASN A 121 3.01 -9.32 -15.12
C ASN A 121 2.51 -9.95 -13.81
N GLN A 122 3.41 -10.46 -12.98
CA GLN A 122 3.02 -10.99 -11.67
C GLN A 122 2.42 -9.89 -10.79
N ARG A 123 3.02 -8.70 -10.78
CA ARG A 123 2.52 -7.55 -10.01
C ARG A 123 1.15 -7.08 -10.52
N ARG A 124 0.91 -7.16 -11.83
CA ARG A 124 -0.40 -6.90 -12.43
C ARG A 124 -1.45 -7.92 -11.98
N LEU A 125 -1.11 -9.21 -11.95
CA LEU A 125 -1.99 -10.28 -11.46
C LEU A 125 -2.33 -10.11 -9.98
N GLU A 126 -1.33 -9.76 -9.16
CA GLU A 126 -1.49 -9.51 -7.73
C GLU A 126 -2.15 -8.16 -7.40
N ARG A 127 -2.47 -7.36 -8.42
CA ARG A 127 -3.05 -6.01 -8.29
C ARG A 127 -2.21 -5.07 -7.42
N THR A 128 -0.90 -5.28 -7.38
CA THR A 128 0.08 -4.39 -6.72
C THR A 128 0.70 -3.39 -7.69
N PHE A 129 0.45 -3.58 -8.99
CA PHE A 129 0.81 -2.65 -10.05
C PHE A 129 -0.32 -2.54 -11.07
N ILE A 130 -0.82 -1.32 -11.27
CA ILE A 130 -1.95 -1.01 -12.14
C ILE A 130 -1.46 -0.10 -13.26
N TRP A 131 -1.92 -0.37 -14.47
CA TRP A 131 -1.74 0.55 -15.59
C TRP A 131 -2.80 0.31 -16.65
N GLY A 132 -3.02 1.30 -17.51
CA GLY A 132 -3.92 1.20 -18.67
C GLY A 132 -4.49 2.54 -19.10
N THR A 133 -5.54 2.48 -19.91
CA THR A 133 -6.42 3.62 -20.14
C THR A 133 -7.24 3.97 -18.88
N PRO A 134 -7.84 5.17 -18.79
CA PRO A 134 -8.63 5.57 -17.62
C PRO A 134 -9.66 4.53 -17.18
N ASP A 135 -10.48 4.03 -18.11
CA ASP A 135 -11.51 3.02 -17.83
C ASP A 135 -10.92 1.72 -17.26
N ARG A 136 -9.82 1.24 -17.86
CA ARG A 136 -9.15 0.02 -17.39
C ARG A 136 -8.52 0.19 -16.02
N VAL A 137 -7.98 1.36 -15.73
CA VAL A 137 -7.42 1.66 -14.40
C VAL A 137 -8.55 1.75 -13.37
N VAL A 138 -9.69 2.36 -13.71
CA VAL A 138 -10.87 2.39 -12.85
C VAL A 138 -11.34 0.98 -12.54
N GLU A 139 -11.53 0.12 -13.55
CA GLU A 139 -11.93 -1.29 -13.35
C GLU A 139 -10.97 -2.03 -12.39
N GLN A 140 -9.67 -1.87 -12.59
CA GLN A 140 -8.66 -2.52 -11.75
C GLN A 140 -8.69 -2.00 -10.29
N LEU A 141 -8.86 -0.69 -10.10
CA LEU A 141 -8.93 -0.09 -8.77
C LEU A 141 -10.23 -0.45 -8.04
N LYS A 142 -11.36 -0.62 -8.75
CA LYS A 142 -12.60 -1.14 -8.16
C LYS A 142 -12.38 -2.51 -7.51
N VAL A 143 -11.69 -3.42 -8.20
CA VAL A 143 -11.32 -4.75 -7.67
C VAL A 143 -10.48 -4.64 -6.39
N VAL A 144 -9.54 -3.67 -6.34
CA VAL A 144 -8.75 -3.42 -5.13
C VAL A 144 -9.64 -2.96 -3.97
N LEU A 145 -10.53 -1.99 -4.20
CA LEU A 145 -11.43 -1.49 -3.17
C LEU A 145 -12.40 -2.56 -2.69
N ASP A 146 -12.88 -3.43 -3.59
CA ASP A 146 -13.75 -4.55 -3.23
C ASP A 146 -13.09 -5.54 -2.28
N ASN A 147 -11.82 -5.87 -2.53
CA ASN A 147 -11.08 -6.83 -1.72
C ASN A 147 -10.58 -6.22 -0.42
N ASN A 148 -10.00 -5.02 -0.50
CA ASN A 148 -9.24 -4.46 0.61
C ASN A 148 -10.03 -3.47 1.47
N ARG A 149 -11.10 -2.86 0.96
CA ARG A 149 -12.00 -1.96 1.72
C ARG A 149 -11.23 -0.90 2.51
N VAL A 150 -10.28 -0.22 1.84
CA VAL A 150 -9.39 0.79 2.44
C VAL A 150 -10.01 2.19 2.32
N GLY A 151 -9.86 3.01 3.35
CA GLY A 151 -10.29 4.42 3.34
C GLY A 151 -9.23 5.37 2.79
N ILE A 152 -7.98 4.92 2.64
CA ILE A 152 -6.87 5.71 2.11
C ILE A 152 -6.26 5.02 0.90
N LEU A 153 -6.38 5.63 -0.28
CA LEU A 153 -5.72 5.15 -1.50
C LEU A 153 -4.62 6.13 -1.92
N CYS A 154 -3.38 5.66 -1.93
CA CYS A 154 -2.22 6.41 -2.41
C CYS A 154 -1.78 5.85 -3.76
N LEU A 155 -1.64 6.71 -4.77
CA LEU A 155 -1.26 6.30 -6.13
C LEU A 155 0.11 6.86 -6.47
N TRP A 156 1.09 5.97 -6.63
CA TRP A 156 2.40 6.28 -7.16
C TRP A 156 2.32 6.25 -8.69
N ALA A 157 2.19 7.43 -9.29
CA ALA A 157 1.81 7.57 -10.69
C ALA A 157 2.96 7.71 -11.70
N ASN A 158 4.15 8.10 -11.25
CA ASN A 158 5.32 8.29 -12.11
C ASN A 158 6.59 7.78 -11.43
N ASP A 159 7.44 7.09 -12.18
CA ASP A 159 8.70 6.52 -11.71
C ASP A 159 9.67 6.33 -12.89
N GLY A 160 10.93 6.05 -12.60
CA GLY A 160 11.95 5.77 -13.62
C GLY A 160 12.17 6.96 -14.57
N ARG A 161 12.21 6.69 -15.88
CA ARG A 161 12.52 7.70 -16.91
C ARG A 161 11.28 8.18 -17.69
N ILE A 162 10.10 8.08 -17.09
CA ILE A 162 8.87 8.64 -17.69
C ILE A 162 9.08 10.14 -17.93
N ASP A 163 8.93 10.59 -19.18
CA ASP A 163 9.16 11.97 -19.55
C ASP A 163 8.09 12.94 -18.98
N HIS A 164 8.37 14.23 -19.12
CA HIS A 164 7.53 15.29 -18.59
C HIS A 164 6.10 15.29 -19.18
N GLU A 165 5.97 15.05 -20.49
CA GLU A 165 4.65 15.08 -21.15
C GLU A 165 3.80 13.88 -20.73
N ASN A 166 4.41 12.69 -20.68
CA ASN A 166 3.76 11.49 -20.17
C ASN A 166 3.35 11.66 -18.69
N SER A 167 4.20 12.26 -17.88
CA SER A 167 3.89 12.53 -16.47
C SER A 167 2.70 13.48 -16.31
N LYS A 168 2.66 14.57 -17.09
CA LYS A 168 1.52 15.51 -17.10
C LYS A 168 0.25 14.85 -17.59
N THR A 169 0.32 14.04 -18.65
CA THR A 169 -0.84 13.30 -19.17
C THR A 169 -1.37 12.34 -18.12
N CYS A 170 -0.51 11.58 -17.44
CA CYS A 170 -0.94 10.70 -16.36
C CYS A 170 -1.61 11.48 -15.22
N ILE A 171 -1.04 12.61 -14.78
CA ILE A 171 -1.65 13.45 -13.74
C ILE A 171 -3.03 13.96 -14.19
N ARG A 172 -3.14 14.45 -15.43
CA ARG A 172 -4.38 14.97 -16.00
C ARG A 172 -5.47 13.89 -16.04
N LEU A 173 -5.19 12.74 -16.64
CA LEU A 173 -6.15 11.63 -16.77
C LEU A 173 -6.53 11.05 -15.39
N MET A 174 -5.55 10.91 -14.50
CA MET A 174 -5.80 10.47 -13.13
C MET A 174 -6.76 11.42 -12.40
N GLY A 175 -6.53 12.73 -12.50
CA GLY A 175 -7.34 13.74 -11.82
C GLY A 175 -8.72 13.95 -12.43
N GLN A 176 -8.85 13.87 -13.76
CA GLN A 176 -10.09 14.16 -14.48
C GLN A 176 -11.03 12.96 -14.58
N GLU A 177 -10.48 11.74 -14.68
CA GLU A 177 -11.27 10.56 -15.04
C GLU A 177 -11.22 9.48 -13.96
N VAL A 178 -10.02 9.14 -13.47
CA VAL A 178 -9.86 8.01 -12.54
C VAL A 178 -10.29 8.35 -11.12
N LEU A 179 -9.73 9.39 -10.51
CA LEU A 179 -10.00 9.74 -9.11
C LEU A 179 -11.47 10.08 -8.85
N PRO A 180 -12.19 10.82 -9.73
CA PRO A 180 -13.62 11.04 -9.54
C PRO A 180 -14.43 9.74 -9.56
N ALA A 181 -14.19 8.85 -10.54
CA ALA A 181 -14.89 7.58 -10.64
C ALA A 181 -14.65 6.67 -9.43
N ILE A 182 -13.41 6.65 -8.93
CA ILE A 182 -13.04 5.86 -7.74
C ILE A 182 -13.61 6.44 -6.46
N ARG A 183 -13.71 7.78 -6.34
CA ARG A 183 -14.38 8.42 -5.19
C ARG A 183 -15.86 8.09 -5.14
N GLU A 184 -16.57 8.17 -6.26
CA GLU A 184 -17.99 7.78 -6.32
C GLU A 184 -18.16 6.30 -5.96
N TYR A 185 -17.33 5.42 -6.50
CA TYR A 185 -17.38 4.01 -6.16
C TYR A 185 -17.06 3.73 -4.68
N ALA A 186 -16.11 4.44 -4.08
CA ALA A 186 -15.82 4.31 -2.66
C ALA A 186 -17.03 4.69 -1.78
N LYS A 187 -17.81 5.72 -2.18
CA LYS A 187 -19.06 6.09 -1.51
C LYS A 187 -20.12 5.00 -1.60
N GLU A 188 -20.29 4.37 -2.77
CA GLU A 188 -21.21 3.23 -2.95
C GLU A 188 -20.87 2.07 -2.00
N LEU A 189 -19.58 1.88 -1.72
CA LEU A 189 -19.08 0.85 -0.80
C LEU A 189 -19.10 1.28 0.68
N GLY A 190 -19.51 2.51 0.99
CA GLY A 190 -19.50 3.06 2.35
C GLY A 190 -18.10 3.22 2.94
N LEU A 191 -17.07 3.36 2.10
CA LEU A 191 -15.69 3.55 2.56
C LEU A 191 -15.47 5.02 2.87
N VAL A 192 -15.13 5.30 4.13
CA VAL A 192 -14.83 6.66 4.62
C VAL A 192 -13.33 6.86 4.78
N GLY A 193 -12.84 8.01 4.35
CA GLY A 193 -11.48 8.45 4.63
C GLY A 193 -11.34 9.04 6.04
N PRO A 194 -10.10 9.23 6.55
CA PRO A 194 -9.86 9.81 7.87
C PRO A 194 -10.44 11.22 8.05
N PHE A 195 -10.48 12.02 6.98
CA PHE A 195 -11.07 13.36 7.00
C PHE A 195 -12.61 13.35 7.07
N GLU A 196 -13.25 12.35 6.45
CA GLU A 196 -14.71 12.23 6.43
C GLU A 196 -15.23 11.63 7.74
N ALA A 197 -14.51 10.65 8.28
CA ALA A 197 -14.82 10.04 9.57
C ALA A 197 -14.51 10.95 10.76
N ASN A 198 -13.89 12.12 10.54
CA ASN A 198 -13.41 13.06 11.57
C ASN A 198 -12.69 12.35 12.73
N THR A 199 -11.92 11.31 12.38
CA THR A 199 -11.33 10.42 13.38
C THR A 199 -10.14 11.10 14.05
N PRO A 200 -9.99 10.95 15.38
CA PRO A 200 -8.84 11.46 16.09
C PRO A 200 -7.53 11.03 15.44
N VAL A 201 -6.60 11.99 15.31
CA VAL A 201 -5.29 11.75 14.69
C VAL A 201 -4.40 10.79 15.48
N SER A 202 -4.73 10.57 16.76
CA SER A 202 -4.05 9.61 17.64
C SER A 202 -4.95 9.17 18.80
N LEU A 203 -4.52 8.14 19.54
CA LEU A 203 -5.15 7.77 20.81
C LEU A 203 -5.08 8.86 21.87
N ALA A 204 -4.02 9.67 21.90
CA ALA A 204 -3.89 10.75 22.88
C ALA A 204 -4.98 11.82 22.71
N GLU A 205 -5.48 11.97 21.48
CA GLU A 205 -6.55 12.91 21.11
C GLU A 205 -7.91 12.21 21.01
N THR A 206 -8.01 10.92 21.35
CA THR A 206 -9.27 10.18 21.27
C THR A 206 -10.15 10.47 22.48
N PRO A 207 -11.40 10.92 22.30
CA PRO A 207 -12.35 11.09 23.39
C PRO A 207 -12.53 9.79 24.18
N LYS A 208 -12.61 9.88 25.51
CA LYS A 208 -12.71 8.68 26.37
C LYS A 208 -13.99 7.89 26.09
N GLU A 209 -15.03 8.56 25.62
CA GLU A 209 -16.33 7.99 25.26
C GLU A 209 -16.26 7.11 24.00
N GLU A 210 -15.26 7.34 23.13
CA GLU A 210 -14.99 6.49 21.96
C GLU A 210 -14.14 5.26 22.30
N LEU A 211 -13.47 5.28 23.45
CA LEU A 211 -12.67 4.15 23.90
C LEU A 211 -13.57 3.14 24.61
N GLN A 212 -13.57 1.90 24.10
CA GLN A 212 -14.15 0.78 24.79
C GLN A 212 -13.14 0.30 25.85
N PRO A 213 -13.44 0.40 27.16
CA PRO A 213 -12.57 -0.15 28.17
C PRO A 213 -12.40 -1.65 27.93
N VAL A 214 -11.18 -2.07 27.65
CA VAL A 214 -10.82 -3.49 27.58
C VAL A 214 -10.92 -4.01 29.02
N GLY A 215 -11.81 -4.98 29.25
CA GLY A 215 -12.08 -5.54 30.57
C GLY A 215 -10.86 -6.06 31.30
#